data_AF-A0A259BEB4-F1
#
_entry.id   AF-A0A259BEB4-F1
#
_cell.length_a   1.000
_cell.length_b   1.000
_cell.length_c   1.000
_cell.angle_alpha   90.00
_cell.angle_beta   90.00
_cell.angle_gamma   90.00
#
_symmetry.space_group_name_H-M   'P 1'
#
loop_
_entity.id
_entity.type
_entity.pdbx_description
1 polymer ?
#
loop_
_entity_poly.entity_id
_entity_poly.type
_entity_poly.pdbx_seq_one_letter_code
_entity_poly.pdbx_strand_id
1 'polypeptide(L)' 'MTDYDRAHIKLYARLLDASADGADWQEAVSVLFGIDPVREPERARHVHDSHLVRAQWIASSGYKDLLQRPS' A
#
# COMPACT_ATOMS: atom_id res chain seq x y z
N MET A 1 -9.61 -3.95 -9.72
CA MET A 1 -9.42 -2.83 -8.75
C MET A 1 -10.77 -2.44 -8.10
N THR A 2 -10.83 -2.30 -6.77
CA THR A 2 -12.03 -1.92 -5.98
C THR A 2 -12.15 -0.39 -5.78
N ASP A 3 -13.27 0.11 -5.28
CA ASP A 3 -13.41 1.54 -4.90
C ASP A 3 -12.49 1.94 -3.74
N TYR A 4 -12.26 1.01 -2.81
CA TYR A 4 -11.26 1.18 -1.76
C TYR A 4 -9.88 1.42 -2.37
N ASP A 5 -9.47 0.58 -3.33
CA ASP A 5 -8.18 0.72 -3.99
C ASP A 5 -8.04 2.08 -4.69
N ARG A 6 -9.10 2.54 -5.38
CA ARG A 6 -9.14 3.84 -6.06
C ARG A 6 -8.95 5.01 -5.09
N ALA A 7 -9.62 4.95 -3.94
CA ALA A 7 -9.50 5.98 -2.91
C ALA A 7 -8.10 6.04 -2.27
N HIS A 8 -7.37 4.91 -2.27
CA HIS A 8 -6.07 4.77 -1.60
C HIS A 8 -4.85 4.82 -2.54
N ILE A 9 -5.01 5.21 -3.81
CA ILE A 9 -3.88 5.27 -4.78
C ILE A 9 -2.71 6.12 -4.26
N LYS A 10 -2.99 7.28 -3.65
CA LYS A 10 -1.94 8.16 -3.10
C LYS A 10 -1.19 7.51 -1.93
N LEU A 11 -1.91 6.78 -1.10
CA LEU A 11 -1.34 6.03 0.03
C LEU A 11 -0.43 4.90 -0.49
N TYR A 12 -0.89 4.15 -1.50
CA TYR A 12 -0.10 3.09 -2.13
C TYR A 12 1.17 3.61 -2.80
N ALA A 13 1.11 4.75 -3.51
CA ALA A 13 2.30 5.35 -4.11
C ALA A 13 3.36 5.67 -3.05
N ARG A 14 2.95 6.35 -1.96
CA ARG A 14 3.86 6.67 -0.85
C ARG A 14 4.44 5.44 -0.16
N LEU A 15 3.64 4.38 -0.02
CA LEU A 15 4.10 3.14 0.59
C LEU A 15 5.10 2.40 -0.32
N LEU A 16 4.91 2.45 -1.64
CA LEU A 16 5.84 1.90 -2.61
C LEU A 16 7.16 2.67 -2.63
N ASP A 17 7.10 4.01 -2.63
CA ASP A 17 8.29 4.87 -2.57
C ASP A 17 9.08 4.59 -1.29
N ALA A 18 8.43 4.59 -0.12
CA ALA A 18 9.07 4.26 1.15
C ALA A 18 9.72 2.86 1.14
N SER A 19 9.03 1.86 0.57
CA SER A 19 9.58 0.51 0.44
C SER A 19 10.77 0.45 -0.54
N ALA A 20 10.76 1.24 -1.62
CA ALA A 20 11.83 1.29 -2.60
C ALA A 20 13.08 2.01 -2.06
N ASP A 21 12.87 3.03 -1.23
CA ASP A 21 13.92 3.76 -0.53
C ASP A 21 14.48 2.99 0.68
N GLY A 22 13.93 1.81 0.99
CA GLY A 22 14.35 0.96 2.10
C GLY A 22 14.02 1.55 3.47
N ALA A 23 12.99 2.40 3.55
CA ALA A 23 12.52 2.98 4.80
C ALA A 23 12.03 1.89 5.78
N ASP A 24 12.11 2.19 7.08
CA ASP A 24 11.59 1.29 8.10
C ASP A 24 10.06 1.17 7.98
N TRP A 25 9.58 -0.06 7.90
CA TRP A 25 8.15 -0.35 7.83
C TRP A 25 7.39 0.17 9.06
N GLN A 26 8.05 0.26 10.22
CA GLN A 26 7.48 0.80 11.45
C GLN A 26 7.22 2.31 11.34
N GLU A 27 8.15 3.05 10.75
CA GLU A 27 7.97 4.47 10.48
C GLU A 27 6.88 4.67 9.41
N ALA A 28 6.93 3.89 8.33
CA ALA A 28 5.94 3.95 7.26
C ALA A 28 4.53 3.69 7.78
N VAL A 29 4.32 2.67 8.63
CA VAL A 29 2.98 2.37 9.15
C VAL A 29 2.48 3.42 10.14
N SER A 30 3.36 3.99 10.96
CA SER A 30 3.04 5.08 11.87
C SER A 30 2.63 6.35 11.11
N VAL A 31 3.43 6.75 10.11
CA VAL A 31 3.19 7.98 9.34
C VAL A 31 1.99 7.85 8.40
N LEU A 32 1.85 6.71 7.72
CA LEU A 32 0.85 6.55 6.66
C LEU A 32 -0.50 6.05 7.16
N PHE A 33 -0.52 5.28 8.26
CA PHE A 33 -1.75 4.66 8.80
C PHE A 33 -2.09 5.13 10.21
N GLY A 34 -1.22 5.88 10.87
CA GLY A 34 -1.43 6.34 12.25
C GLY A 34 -1.43 5.20 13.27
N ILE A 35 -0.82 4.05 12.95
CA ILE A 35 -0.76 2.90 13.83
C ILE A 35 0.60 2.88 14.52
N ASP A 36 0.59 2.85 15.85
CA ASP A 36 1.81 2.76 16.65
C ASP A 36 2.35 1.32 16.63
N PRO A 37 3.52 1.05 16.02
CA PRO A 37 4.09 -0.28 15.92
C PRO A 37 4.67 -0.81 17.23
N VAL A 38 4.90 0.04 18.23
CA VAL A 38 5.33 -0.37 19.57
C VAL A 38 4.14 -0.81 20.41
N ARG A 39 3.01 -0.11 20.31
CA ARG A 39 1.80 -0.41 21.07
C ARG A 39 0.94 -1.51 20.45
N GLU A 40 0.89 -1.58 19.12
CA GLU A 40 0.07 -2.54 18.37
C GLU A 40 0.90 -3.26 17.27
N PRO A 41 1.98 -3.98 17.62
CA PRO A 41 2.96 -4.50 16.66
C PRO A 41 2.37 -5.44 15.61
N GLU A 42 1.49 -6.37 16.02
CA GLU A 42 0.88 -7.34 15.11
C GLU A 42 -0.04 -6.66 14.10
N ARG A 43 -0.88 -5.72 14.57
CA ARG A 43 -1.79 -4.95 13.73
C ARG A 43 -1.00 -4.06 12.77
N ALA A 44 0.02 -3.38 13.26
CA ALA A 44 0.90 -2.54 12.45
C ALA A 44 1.55 -3.34 11.32
N ARG A 45 2.14 -4.50 11.66
CA ARG A 45 2.77 -5.37 10.67
C ARG A 45 1.77 -5.88 9.64
N HIS A 46 0.61 -6.34 10.08
CA HIS A 46 -0.44 -6.84 9.18
C HIS A 46 -0.94 -5.75 8.22
N VAL A 47 -1.20 -4.54 8.73
CA VAL A 47 -1.64 -3.40 7.88
C VAL A 47 -0.57 -3.04 6.88
N HIS A 48 0.69 -2.92 7.30
CA HIS A 48 1.80 -2.64 6.39
C HIS A 48 1.88 -3.68 5.26
N ASP A 49 1.94 -4.97 5.59
CA ASP A 49 2.17 -6.04 4.61
C ASP A 49 1.00 -6.20 3.64
N SER A 50 -0.23 -6.21 4.16
CA SER A 50 -1.43 -6.32 3.32
C SER A 50 -1.53 -5.16 2.31
N HIS A 51 -1.21 -3.93 2.73
CA HIS A 51 -1.26 -2.76 1.86
C HIS A 51 -0.09 -2.70 0.89
N LEU A 52 1.11 -3.16 1.29
CA LEU A 52 2.26 -3.22 0.40
C LEU A 52 2.03 -4.25 -0.71
N VAL A 53 1.54 -5.45 -0.37
CA VAL A 53 1.16 -6.47 -1.37
C VAL A 53 0.08 -5.92 -2.31
N ARG A 54 -0.91 -5.20 -1.76
CA ARG A 54 -1.96 -4.60 -2.58
C ARG A 54 -1.43 -3.51 -3.52
N ALA A 55 -0.55 -2.65 -3.01
CA ALA A 55 0.08 -1.59 -3.78
C ALA A 55 0.93 -2.17 -4.92
N GLN A 56 1.73 -3.20 -4.64
CA GLN A 56 2.52 -3.92 -5.63
C GLN A 56 1.63 -4.58 -6.68
N TRP A 57 0.50 -5.19 -6.27
CA TRP A 57 -0.46 -5.76 -7.21
C TRP A 57 -1.08 -4.68 -8.10
N ILE A 58 -1.46 -3.52 -7.58
CA ILE A 58 -2.01 -2.42 -8.38
C ILE A 58 -0.95 -1.88 -9.36
N ALA A 59 0.29 -1.69 -8.90
CA ALA A 59 1.38 -1.21 -9.74
C ALA A 59 1.75 -2.19 -10.87
N SER A 60 1.69 -3.50 -10.60
CA SER A 60 2.00 -4.55 -11.58
C SER A 60 0.82 -4.98 -12.46
N SER A 61 -0.41 -4.93 -11.94
CA SER A 61 -1.63 -5.42 -12.61
C SER A 61 -2.42 -4.31 -13.31
N GLY A 62 -2.23 -3.04 -12.93
CA GLY A 62 -2.92 -1.89 -13.51
C GLY A 62 -2.78 -1.78 -15.04
N TYR A 63 -1.71 -2.35 -15.61
CA TYR A 63 -1.50 -2.38 -17.06
C TYR A 63 -2.48 -3.31 -17.80
N LYS A 64 -2.95 -4.41 -17.19
CA LYS A 64 -3.84 -5.38 -17.85
C LYS A 64 -5.31 -5.00 -17.75
N ASP A 65 -5.75 -4.46 -16.62
CA ASP A 65 -7.14 -3.97 -16.44
C ASP A 65 -7.42 -2.72 -17.31
N LEU A 66 -6.40 -1.90 -17.62
CA LEU A 66 -6.51 -0.77 -18.57
C LEU A 66 -6.67 -1.22 -20.04
N LEU A 67 -6.13 -2.39 -20.41
CA LEU A 67 -6.19 -2.94 -21.77
C LEU A 67 -7.44 -3.80 -22.04
N GLN A 68 -8.22 -4.12 -21.01
CA GLN A 68 -9.38 -5.03 -21.08
C GLN A 68 -10.73 -4.31 -21.07
N ARG A 69 -10.78 -2.97 -21.17
CA ARG A 69 -12.02 -2.23 -21.36
C ARG A 69 -12.19 -1.87 -22.85
N PRO A 70 -13.11 -2.52 -23.60
CA PRO A 70 -13.59 -1.93 -24.83
C PRO A 70 -14.31 -0.62 -24.50
N SER A 71 -14.13 0.39 -25.37
CA SER A 71 -14.91 1.64 -25.35
C SER A 71 -16.40 1.39 -25.52
#